data_AF-A0A2N1VZ02-F1
#
_entry.id   AF-A0A2N1VZ02-F1
#
_cell.length_a   1.000
_cell.length_b   1.000
_cell.length_c   1.000
_cell.angle_alpha   90.00
_cell.angle_beta   90.00
_cell.angle_gamma   90.00
#
_symmetry.space_group_name_H-M   'P 1'
#
loop_
_entity.id
_entity.type
_entity.pdbx_description
1 polymer ?
#
loop_
_entity_poly.entity_id
_entity_poly.type
_entity_poly.pdbx_seq_one_letter_code
_entity_poly.pdbx_strand_id
1 'polypeptide(L)'
;MKKILIIFTIGVLFFLGCSEKTSITNPETQSRSFISLSDGSLNKITDDYVEKSINGDKGGIITFRLGILLIPKGAFEGTKTLTISNDNKFAAVDFGPSMQFNKPLHFTIHYTDLNLSGIDPDKVDFGYMDGNKFEPAVYQSLRVDVKKGSLTVIGAEIHHFSRYGFTR
;
A
#
# COMPACT_ATOMS: atom_id res chain seq x y z
N MET A 1 -63.87 26.10 -51.72
CA MET A 1 -63.28 25.63 -52.99
C MET A 1 -61.84 25.19 -52.72
N LYS A 2 -61.48 23.99 -53.18
CA LYS A 2 -60.12 23.44 -53.20
C LYS A 2 -59.17 24.34 -54.02
N LYS A 3 -57.86 24.16 -53.75
CA LYS A 3 -56.66 24.23 -54.63
C LYS A 3 -55.68 25.33 -54.21
N ILE A 4 -54.35 25.23 -54.34
CA ILE A 4 -53.37 24.17 -54.62
C ILE A 4 -52.02 24.79 -54.18
N LEU A 5 -51.22 23.95 -53.52
CA LEU A 5 -49.75 23.86 -53.44
C LEU A 5 -48.88 24.73 -54.39
N ILE A 6 -47.89 25.46 -53.83
CA ILE A 6 -46.58 25.72 -54.46
C ILE A 6 -45.47 25.68 -53.38
N ILE A 7 -44.41 24.93 -53.70
CA ILE A 7 -43.18 24.62 -52.94
C ILE A 7 -42.04 25.57 -53.38
N PHE A 8 -40.92 25.57 -52.61
CA PHE A 8 -39.53 26.03 -52.89
C PHE A 8 -39.17 27.41 -52.26
N THR A 9 -38.08 27.65 -51.51
CA THR A 9 -36.80 26.92 -51.28
C THR A 9 -36.02 27.57 -50.10
N ILE A 10 -35.29 26.74 -49.32
CA ILE A 10 -33.96 26.93 -48.69
C ILE A 10 -33.63 28.16 -47.80
N GLY A 11 -33.09 27.83 -46.62
CA GLY A 11 -32.25 28.67 -45.75
C GLY A 11 -32.81 28.67 -44.33
N VAL A 12 -32.13 28.28 -43.25
CA VAL A 12 -30.71 28.23 -42.96
C VAL A 12 -30.49 27.15 -41.88
N LEU A 13 -29.36 26.48 -42.04
CA LEU A 13 -28.74 25.51 -41.18
C LEU A 13 -28.28 26.09 -39.83
N PHE A 14 -28.32 25.22 -38.81
CA PHE A 14 -27.55 25.21 -37.57
C PHE A 14 -27.67 26.39 -36.61
N PHE A 15 -28.12 26.11 -35.37
CA PHE A 15 -27.23 26.03 -34.22
C PHE A 15 -27.76 25.01 -33.20
N LEU A 16 -27.07 23.87 -33.15
CA LEU A 16 -27.12 22.90 -32.06
C LEU A 16 -26.52 23.56 -30.82
N GLY A 17 -27.36 23.87 -29.82
CA GLY A 17 -26.92 24.35 -28.52
C GLY A 17 -27.27 23.33 -27.44
N CYS A 18 -26.30 22.47 -27.10
CA CYS A 18 -26.11 21.90 -25.76
C CYS A 18 -24.80 21.08 -25.79
N SER A 19 -23.69 21.73 -25.47
CA SER A 19 -22.47 21.01 -25.07
C SER A 19 -22.57 20.74 -23.57
N GLU A 20 -23.00 19.54 -23.19
CA GLU A 20 -22.67 19.04 -21.84
C GLU A 20 -21.23 18.53 -21.89
N LYS A 21 -20.29 19.38 -21.45
CA LYS A 21 -18.97 18.93 -21.04
C LYS A 21 -19.06 18.48 -19.58
N THR A 22 -19.58 17.29 -19.33
CA THR A 22 -19.31 16.58 -18.09
C THR A 22 -17.89 16.02 -18.18
N SER A 23 -16.90 16.78 -17.72
CA SER A 23 -15.61 16.21 -17.31
C SER A 23 -15.84 15.38 -16.05
N ILE A 24 -16.25 14.14 -16.26
CA ILE A 24 -16.14 13.09 -15.24
C ILE A 24 -14.66 12.71 -15.22
N THR A 25 -13.88 13.39 -14.40
CA THR A 25 -12.57 12.87 -13.99
C THR A 25 -12.84 11.68 -13.10
N ASN A 26 -12.87 10.48 -13.70
CA ASN A 26 -12.68 9.25 -12.95
C ASN A 26 -11.38 9.41 -12.13
N PRO A 27 -11.35 9.13 -10.83
CA PRO A 27 -10.06 9.03 -10.15
C PRO A 27 -9.31 7.89 -10.82
N GLU A 28 -8.18 8.20 -11.44
CA GLU A 28 -7.25 7.18 -11.93
C GLU A 28 -6.81 6.37 -10.70
N THR A 29 -7.31 5.14 -10.60
CA THR A 29 -6.76 4.16 -9.66
C THR A 29 -5.33 3.87 -10.14
N GLN A 30 -4.37 4.64 -9.64
CA GLN A 30 -2.96 4.37 -9.90
C GLN A 30 -2.65 2.97 -9.36
N SER A 31 -2.34 2.04 -10.27
CA SER A 31 -2.00 0.67 -9.92
C SER A 31 -0.67 0.69 -9.17
N ARG A 32 -0.72 0.48 -7.84
CA ARG A 32 0.45 0.40 -6.98
C ARG A 32 0.96 -1.02 -6.92
N SER A 33 2.28 -1.17 -6.84
CA SER A 33 2.94 -2.47 -6.68
C SER A 33 4.03 -2.40 -5.63
N PHE A 34 4.31 -3.52 -4.96
CA PHE A 34 5.43 -3.56 -4.01
C PHE A 34 6.75 -3.29 -4.71
N ILE A 35 7.63 -2.53 -4.05
CA ILE A 35 8.98 -2.27 -4.54
C ILE A 35 9.75 -3.60 -4.55
N SER A 36 10.25 -3.97 -5.73
CA SER A 36 11.01 -5.21 -5.90
C SER A 36 12.46 -5.05 -5.42
N LEU A 37 12.94 -6.08 -4.74
CA LEU A 37 14.35 -6.26 -4.38
C LEU A 37 15.05 -6.84 -5.62
N SER A 38 15.60 -5.96 -6.46
CA SER A 38 16.36 -6.38 -7.66
C SER A 38 17.65 -7.12 -7.28
N ASP A 39 18.19 -7.92 -8.22
CA ASP A 39 19.42 -8.72 -8.08
C ASP A 39 20.71 -7.92 -7.83
N GLY A 40 20.63 -6.61 -7.65
CA GLY A 40 21.73 -5.74 -7.22
C GLY A 40 21.68 -5.29 -5.76
N SER A 41 20.67 -5.70 -4.98
CA SER A 41 20.60 -5.36 -3.55
C SER A 41 21.65 -6.18 -2.79
N LEU A 42 22.67 -5.51 -2.24
CA LEU A 42 23.86 -6.17 -1.66
C LEU A 42 23.54 -7.02 -0.43
N ASN A 43 22.40 -6.73 0.20
CA ASN A 43 21.81 -7.55 1.25
C ASN A 43 20.49 -8.14 0.73
N LYS A 44 20.55 -9.22 -0.09
CA LYS A 44 19.44 -10.17 -0.09
C LYS A 44 19.29 -10.60 1.37
N ILE A 45 18.26 -10.09 2.04
CA ILE A 45 17.93 -10.49 3.40
C ILE A 45 17.48 -11.93 3.27
N THR A 46 18.45 -12.84 3.36
CA THR A 46 18.24 -14.28 3.36
C THR A 46 17.37 -14.60 4.56
N ASP A 47 16.11 -14.99 4.29
CA ASP A 47 15.13 -15.62 5.17
C ASP A 47 15.25 -15.24 6.66
N ASP A 48 14.98 -13.98 6.98
CA ASP A 48 14.78 -13.56 8.37
C ASP A 48 13.34 -13.90 8.77
N TYR A 49 13.23 -15.02 9.48
CA TYR A 49 12.00 -15.57 10.05
C TYR A 49 12.09 -15.51 11.57
N VAL A 50 11.09 -14.90 12.19
CA VAL A 50 10.94 -14.85 13.64
C VAL A 50 9.61 -15.45 14.03
N GLU A 51 9.63 -16.35 15.01
CA GLU A 51 8.45 -16.94 15.63
C GLU A 51 8.48 -16.68 17.14
N LYS A 52 7.37 -16.20 17.70
CA LYS A 52 7.29 -15.89 19.13
C LYS A 52 5.89 -16.07 19.69
N SER A 53 5.78 -16.78 20.82
CA SER A 53 4.55 -16.85 21.61
C SER A 53 4.37 -15.59 22.45
N ILE A 54 3.31 -14.85 22.19
CA ILE A 54 2.95 -13.61 22.89
C ILE A 54 1.57 -13.76 23.51
N ASN A 55 1.43 -13.34 24.77
CA ASN A 55 0.14 -13.17 25.41
C ASN A 55 -0.39 -11.76 25.13
N GLY A 56 -1.44 -11.65 24.33
CA GLY A 56 -2.00 -10.37 23.88
C GLY A 56 -2.61 -9.55 25.01
N ASP A 57 -3.06 -10.19 26.10
CA ASP A 57 -3.57 -9.51 27.31
C ASP A 57 -2.46 -8.77 28.07
N LYS A 58 -1.20 -9.14 27.84
CA LYS A 58 0.00 -8.51 28.43
C LYS A 58 0.74 -7.62 27.43
N GLY A 59 0.56 -7.84 26.13
CA GLY A 59 1.34 -7.18 25.09
C GLY A 59 2.75 -7.75 24.97
N GLY A 60 3.62 -7.09 24.22
CA GLY A 60 5.00 -7.53 24.05
C GLY A 60 5.75 -6.80 22.94
N ILE A 61 6.99 -7.24 22.72
CA ILE A 61 7.87 -6.73 21.67
C ILE A 61 8.49 -7.92 20.94
N ILE A 62 8.41 -7.89 19.62
CA ILE A 62 9.14 -8.78 18.73
C ILE A 62 10.19 -7.93 18.00
N THR A 63 11.46 -8.28 18.15
CA THR A 63 12.57 -7.68 17.40
C THR A 63 13.07 -8.71 16.40
N PHE A 64 13.37 -8.26 15.20
CA PHE A 64 13.95 -9.03 14.11
C PHE A 64 15.01 -8.16 13.42
N ARG A 65 15.74 -8.69 12.43
CA ARG A 65 16.95 -8.03 11.92
C ARG A 65 16.68 -6.63 11.40
N LEU A 66 15.54 -6.42 10.74
CA LEU A 66 15.21 -5.16 10.07
C LEU A 66 14.31 -4.24 10.90
N GLY A 67 13.80 -4.70 12.04
CA GLY A 67 12.70 -3.97 12.65
C GLY A 67 12.20 -4.50 13.98
N ILE A 68 11.10 -3.87 14.40
CA ILE A 68 10.44 -4.11 15.67
C ILE A 68 8.92 -4.08 15.45
N LEU A 69 8.22 -5.04 16.05
CA LEU A 69 6.77 -5.04 16.20
C LEU A 69 6.43 -4.88 17.67
N LEU A 70 5.75 -3.78 18.00
CA LEU A 70 5.25 -3.46 19.33
C LEU A 70 3.79 -3.89 19.44
N ILE A 71 3.49 -4.75 20.40
CA ILE A 71 2.16 -5.32 20.63
C ILE A 71 1.60 -4.67 21.89
N PRO A 72 0.62 -3.76 21.79
CA PRO A 72 0.03 -3.13 22.96
C PRO A 72 -0.76 -4.14 23.80
N LYS A 73 -0.89 -3.86 25.10
CA LYS A 73 -1.71 -4.63 26.01
C LYS A 73 -3.18 -4.67 25.54
N GLY A 74 -3.73 -5.86 25.42
CA GLY A 74 -5.10 -6.11 24.96
C GLY A 74 -5.26 -6.01 23.43
N ALA A 75 -4.19 -6.19 22.65
CA ALA A 75 -4.28 -6.24 21.19
C ALA A 75 -5.05 -7.48 20.70
N PHE A 76 -4.98 -8.59 21.44
CA PHE A 76 -5.74 -9.81 21.19
C PHE A 76 -5.85 -10.61 22.50
N GLU A 77 -6.77 -11.57 22.55
CA GLU A 77 -6.99 -12.40 23.75
C GLU A 77 -6.04 -13.60 23.79
N GLY A 78 -5.56 -13.91 25.00
CA GLY A 78 -4.80 -15.12 25.29
C GLY A 78 -3.41 -15.14 24.66
N THR A 79 -2.81 -16.33 24.59
CA THR A 79 -1.47 -16.53 24.01
C THR A 79 -1.56 -17.06 22.59
N LYS A 80 -0.83 -16.43 21.67
CA LYS A 80 -0.72 -16.85 20.27
C LYS A 80 0.74 -16.87 19.84
N THR A 81 1.09 -17.84 19.01
CA THR A 81 2.37 -17.87 18.30
C THR A 81 2.25 -16.95 17.08
N LEU A 82 3.06 -15.91 17.04
CA LEU A 82 3.10 -14.94 15.95
C LEU A 82 4.36 -15.16 15.12
N THR A 83 4.26 -14.99 13.81
CA THR A 83 5.36 -15.13 12.87
C THR A 83 5.56 -13.85 12.07
N ILE A 84 6.82 -13.54 11.78
CA ILE A 84 7.25 -12.43 10.94
C ILE A 84 8.27 -13.00 9.96
N SER A 85 8.02 -12.87 8.66
CA SER A 85 8.93 -13.34 7.61
C SER A 85 9.16 -12.23 6.60
N ASN A 86 10.43 -11.88 6.34
CA ASN A 86 10.75 -10.95 5.27
C ASN A 86 10.55 -11.60 3.90
N ASP A 87 9.97 -10.87 2.94
CA ASP A 87 9.87 -11.31 1.55
C ASP A 87 11.23 -11.10 0.85
N ASN A 88 11.64 -12.08 0.04
CA ASN A 88 12.94 -12.06 -0.64
C ASN A 88 12.89 -11.46 -2.06
N LYS A 89 11.70 -11.12 -2.57
CA LYS A 89 11.46 -10.50 -3.88
C LYS A 89 11.01 -9.05 -3.76
N PHE A 90 10.42 -8.67 -2.63
CA PHE A 90 9.82 -7.36 -2.40
C PHE A 90 10.25 -6.78 -1.05
N ALA A 91 10.30 -5.45 -0.95
CA ALA A 91 10.47 -4.74 0.32
C ALA A 91 9.18 -4.83 1.16
N ALA A 92 8.85 -6.06 1.57
CA ALA A 92 7.64 -6.44 2.26
C ALA A 92 7.90 -7.50 3.33
N VAL A 93 6.96 -7.64 4.25
CA VAL A 93 6.98 -8.57 5.38
C VAL A 93 5.64 -9.26 5.48
N ASP A 94 5.67 -10.58 5.63
CA ASP A 94 4.51 -11.41 5.92
C ASP A 94 4.36 -11.59 7.42
N PHE A 95 3.15 -11.33 7.92
CA PHE A 95 2.77 -11.61 9.30
C PHE A 95 1.81 -12.80 9.37
N GLY A 96 2.01 -13.66 10.37
CA GLY A 96 1.14 -14.81 10.63
C GLY A 96 0.85 -15.02 12.12
N PRO A 97 -0.23 -15.74 12.45
CA PRO A 97 -1.29 -16.23 11.55
C PRO A 97 -2.22 -15.11 11.07
N SER A 98 -3.05 -15.36 10.05
CA SER A 98 -4.07 -14.37 9.67
C SER A 98 -5.05 -14.13 10.83
N MET A 99 -5.10 -12.89 11.31
CA MET A 99 -5.94 -12.47 12.43
C MET A 99 -6.12 -10.95 12.46
N GLN A 100 -7.16 -10.48 13.13
CA GLN A 100 -7.40 -9.05 13.40
C GLN A 100 -7.05 -8.72 14.86
N PHE A 101 -6.75 -7.46 15.13
CA PHE A 101 -6.41 -6.97 16.47
C PHE A 101 -7.45 -6.00 17.00
N ASN A 102 -7.74 -6.10 18.31
CA ASN A 102 -8.59 -5.16 19.04
C ASN A 102 -7.94 -3.78 19.17
N LYS A 103 -6.61 -3.71 19.05
CA LYS A 103 -5.81 -2.49 19.02
C LYS A 103 -4.70 -2.66 17.98
N PRO A 104 -4.39 -1.64 17.17
CA PRO A 104 -3.32 -1.73 16.19
C PRO A 104 -1.98 -2.04 16.87
N LEU A 105 -1.21 -2.93 16.26
CA LEU A 105 0.19 -3.09 16.60
C LEU A 105 0.99 -1.96 15.94
N HIS A 106 2.18 -1.66 16.46
CA HIS A 106 3.05 -0.64 15.85
C HIS A 106 4.30 -1.29 15.27
N PHE A 107 4.48 -1.14 13.97
CA PHE A 107 5.55 -1.76 13.22
C PHE A 107 6.55 -0.71 12.73
N THR A 108 7.84 -1.01 12.93
CA THR A 108 8.94 -0.21 12.39
C THR A 108 9.87 -1.13 11.63
N ILE A 109 10.20 -0.78 10.40
CA ILE A 109 11.16 -1.52 9.57
C ILE A 109 12.08 -0.58 8.81
N HIS A 110 13.32 -1.01 8.66
CA HIS A 110 14.37 -0.30 7.95
C HIS A 110 15.08 -1.25 6.97
N TYR A 111 14.96 -0.97 5.67
CA TYR A 111 15.74 -1.60 4.63
C TYR A 111 16.91 -0.69 4.22
N THR A 112 18.07 -1.29 3.96
CA THR A 112 19.28 -0.63 3.44
C THR A 112 19.82 -1.39 2.24
N ASP A 113 20.79 -0.79 1.56
CA ASP A 113 21.55 -1.42 0.47
C ASP A 113 20.67 -1.87 -0.70
N LEU A 114 19.56 -1.16 -0.91
CA LEU A 114 18.63 -1.39 -2.01
C LEU A 114 19.08 -0.65 -3.27
N ASN A 115 18.90 -1.27 -4.43
CA ASN A 115 18.92 -0.53 -5.69
C ASN A 115 17.55 0.11 -5.94
N LEU A 116 17.43 1.41 -5.64
CA LEU A 116 16.21 2.20 -5.83
C LEU A 116 16.25 3.06 -7.10
N SER A 117 17.13 2.74 -8.06
CA SER A 117 17.23 3.49 -9.33
C SER A 117 15.87 3.53 -10.05
N GLY A 118 15.42 4.72 -10.41
CA GLY A 118 14.13 4.93 -11.07
C GLY A 118 12.91 4.95 -10.14
N ILE A 119 13.10 4.86 -8.82
CA ILE A 119 12.04 5.11 -7.83
C ILE A 119 11.89 6.62 -7.63
N ASP A 120 10.66 7.10 -7.77
CA ASP A 120 10.26 8.45 -7.36
C ASP A 120 9.91 8.43 -5.86
N PRO A 121 10.69 9.07 -4.97
CA PRO A 121 10.48 9.01 -3.53
C PRO A 121 9.12 9.56 -3.10
N ASP A 122 8.54 10.50 -3.85
CA ASP A 122 7.26 11.14 -3.52
C ASP A 122 6.04 10.24 -3.82
N LYS A 123 6.26 9.15 -4.56
CA LYS A 123 5.22 8.15 -4.89
C LYS A 123 5.26 6.93 -3.98
N VAL A 124 6.33 6.78 -3.20
CA VAL A 124 6.47 5.64 -2.30
C VAL A 124 5.49 5.77 -1.13
N ASP A 125 4.86 4.65 -0.78
CA ASP A 125 3.99 4.56 0.38
C ASP A 125 4.15 3.20 1.07
N PHE A 126 3.58 3.02 2.26
CA PHE A 126 3.65 1.77 3.01
C PHE A 126 2.25 1.28 3.38
N GLY A 127 1.96 0.01 3.12
CA GLY A 127 0.63 -0.55 3.34
C GLY A 127 0.53 -2.01 2.90
N TYR A 128 -0.69 -2.47 2.67
CA TYR A 128 -0.98 -3.84 2.24
C TYR A 128 -1.85 -3.85 0.97
N MET A 129 -1.98 -5.02 0.37
CA MET A 129 -2.87 -5.23 -0.78
C MET A 129 -4.14 -5.97 -0.33
N ASP A 130 -5.30 -5.37 -0.54
CA ASP A 130 -6.61 -6.03 -0.47
C ASP A 130 -7.03 -6.45 -1.88
N GLY A 131 -6.66 -7.69 -2.25
CA GLY A 131 -6.74 -8.15 -3.63
C GLY A 131 -5.83 -7.30 -4.54
N ASN A 132 -6.45 -6.51 -5.43
CA ASN A 132 -5.74 -5.61 -6.35
C ASN A 132 -5.73 -4.15 -5.88
N LYS A 133 -6.32 -3.86 -4.72
CA LYS A 133 -6.37 -2.50 -4.18
C LYS A 133 -5.28 -2.32 -3.13
N PHE A 134 -4.50 -1.26 -3.27
CA PHE A 134 -3.58 -0.85 -2.22
C PHE A 134 -4.33 -0.12 -1.11
N GLU A 135 -4.07 -0.53 0.13
CA GLU A 135 -4.59 0.11 1.33
C GLU A 135 -3.41 0.67 2.13
N PRO A 136 -3.27 2.01 2.22
CA PRO A 136 -2.17 2.63 2.96
C PRO A 136 -2.32 2.37 4.45
N ALA A 137 -1.21 2.04 5.11
CA ALA A 137 -1.15 2.00 6.56
C ALA A 137 -1.02 3.41 7.12
N VAL A 138 -1.61 3.66 8.29
CA VAL A 138 -1.29 4.86 9.07
C VAL A 138 0.09 4.66 9.67
N TYR A 139 0.97 5.67 9.59
CA TYR A 139 2.32 5.61 10.16
C TYR A 139 2.76 6.98 10.71
N GLN A 140 3.78 6.97 11.56
CA GLN A 140 4.35 8.20 12.13
C GLN A 140 5.30 8.88 11.16
N SER A 141 6.10 8.10 10.43
CA SER A 141 7.07 8.63 9.47
C SER A 141 7.41 7.60 8.40
N LEU A 142 7.49 8.05 7.16
CA LEU A 142 8.05 7.33 6.02
C LEU A 142 9.30 8.07 5.56
N ARG A 143 10.41 7.36 5.33
CA ARG A 143 11.66 7.93 4.83
C ARG A 143 12.17 7.10 3.66
N VAL A 144 12.46 7.79 2.57
CA VAL A 144 12.97 7.21 1.33
C VAL A 144 14.24 7.95 0.96
N ASP A 145 15.36 7.25 0.95
CA ASP A 145 16.64 7.79 0.47
C ASP A 145 17.09 6.93 -0.72
N VAL A 146 16.71 7.38 -1.92
CA VAL A 146 17.04 6.70 -3.18
C VAL A 146 18.55 6.62 -3.38
N LYS A 147 19.32 7.65 -2.97
CA LYS A 147 20.78 7.71 -3.15
C LYS A 147 21.50 6.72 -2.23
N LYS A 148 21.04 6.58 -0.99
CA LYS A 148 21.59 5.60 -0.03
C LYS A 148 20.96 4.22 -0.15
N GLY A 149 19.94 4.04 -0.98
CA GLY A 149 19.25 2.77 -1.12
C GLY A 149 18.51 2.35 0.15
N SER A 150 17.81 3.27 0.81
CA SER A 150 17.12 2.97 2.08
C SER A 150 15.64 3.34 2.08
N LEU A 151 14.85 2.47 2.72
CA LEU A 151 13.41 2.62 2.95
C LEU A 151 13.13 2.40 4.43
N THR A 152 12.44 3.33 5.08
CA THR A 152 12.08 3.23 6.50
C THR A 152 10.63 3.62 6.70
N VAL A 153 9.89 2.81 7.45
CA VAL A 153 8.60 3.22 8.03
C VAL A 153 8.70 3.08 9.53
N ILE A 154 8.18 4.07 10.25
CA ILE A 154 8.22 4.14 11.71
C ILE A 154 6.79 4.17 12.23
N GLY A 155 6.50 3.25 13.16
CA GLY A 155 5.21 3.18 13.86
C GLY A 155 4.00 3.00 12.95
N ALA A 156 4.13 2.18 11.90
CA ALA A 156 2.99 1.79 11.07
C ALA A 156 1.98 0.99 11.89
N GLU A 157 0.70 1.35 11.81
CA GLU A 157 -0.39 0.66 12.47
C GLU A 157 -0.79 -0.61 11.72
N ILE A 158 -0.67 -1.75 12.39
CA ILE A 158 -1.07 -3.06 11.86
C ILE A 158 -2.35 -3.50 12.56
N HIS A 159 -3.47 -3.40 11.84
CA HIS A 159 -4.81 -3.76 12.37
C HIS A 159 -5.16 -5.24 12.15
N HIS A 160 -4.47 -5.89 11.23
CA HIS A 160 -4.59 -7.31 10.96
C HIS A 160 -3.28 -7.84 10.37
N PHE A 161 -3.04 -9.14 10.53
CA PHE A 161 -1.92 -9.83 9.92
C PHE A 161 -2.21 -10.22 8.48
N SER A 162 -1.33 -9.74 7.60
CA SER A 162 -1.26 -9.95 6.16
C SER A 162 0.18 -9.62 5.71
N ARG A 163 0.37 -9.34 4.43
CA ARG A 163 1.63 -8.82 3.90
C ARG A 163 1.61 -7.30 3.86
N TYR A 164 2.59 -6.66 4.51
CA TYR A 164 2.79 -5.21 4.43
C TYR A 164 4.12 -4.89 3.77
N GLY A 165 4.19 -3.81 3.00
CA GLY A 165 5.42 -3.43 2.32
C GLY A 165 5.38 -2.05 1.69
N PHE A 166 6.54 -1.63 1.19
CA PHE A 166 6.68 -0.37 0.46
C PHE A 166 6.17 -0.54 -0.97
N THR A 167 5.42 0.43 -1.47
CA THR A 167 4.87 0.45 -2.84
C THR A 167 5.39 1.61 -3.67
N ARG A 168 5.19 1.55 -4.98
CA ARG A 168 5.46 2.60 -5.96
C ARG A 168 4.38 2.64 -7.04
#